data_AF-B0N036-F1
#
_entry.id   AF-B0N036-F1
#
_cell.length_a   1.000
_cell.length_b   1.000
_cell.length_c   1.000
_cell.angle_alpha   90.00
_cell.angle_beta   90.00
_cell.angle_gamma   90.00
#
_symmetry.space_group_name_H-M   'P 1'
#
loop_
_entity.id
_entity.type
_entity.pdbx_description
1 polymer ?
#
loop_
_entity_poly.entity_id
_entity_poly.type
_entity_poly.pdbx_seq_one_letter_code
_entity_poly.pdbx_strand_id
1 'polypeptide(L)'
;MENKLQQLTQKLYDEGLEKGRAEAERLVAEAKTNAAKIVKEAEAQAAKILAEANTKAQDVEKNAMTEISLAGKQALSKIKAEISSMIIAKSTAPAVKAATLDPEFVKQMLLTVAKNWSGADSSKNQLKALLPEAEQKAFEATFEAAAKELLAAGVEVGYSKEVRTGFKVGAKDGGYYISFSDQDFDALLKEYLRDKVYKMLYNA
;
A
#
# COMPACT_ATOMS: atom_id res chain seq x y z
N MET A 1 75.88 67.37 -49.92
CA MET A 1 74.98 67.33 -48.74
C MET A 1 73.72 66.50 -48.99
N GLU A 2 73.21 66.40 -50.23
CA GLU A 2 72.04 65.57 -50.59
C GLU A 2 72.15 64.08 -50.22
N ASN A 3 73.32 63.46 -50.39
CA ASN A 3 73.51 62.01 -50.19
C ASN A 3 73.34 61.56 -48.72
N LYS A 4 73.68 62.42 -47.75
CA LYS A 4 73.47 62.14 -46.32
C LYS A 4 72.00 62.26 -45.91
N LEU A 5 71.24 63.16 -46.55
CA LEU A 5 69.82 63.33 -46.26
C LEU A 5 69.03 62.12 -46.75
N GLN A 6 69.30 61.66 -47.98
CA GLN A 6 68.68 60.44 -48.54
C GLN A 6 68.97 59.20 -47.70
N GLN A 7 70.21 59.02 -47.21
CA GLN A 7 70.54 57.91 -46.31
C GLN A 7 69.79 57.97 -44.98
N LEU A 8 69.62 59.16 -44.40
CA LEU A 8 68.82 59.35 -43.18
C LEU A 8 67.34 59.06 -43.42
N THR A 9 66.78 59.49 -44.56
CA THR A 9 65.38 59.20 -44.92
C THR A 9 65.16 57.71 -45.16
N GLN A 10 66.08 57.03 -45.86
CA GLN A 10 66.00 55.59 -46.09
C GLN A 10 66.09 54.82 -44.78
N LYS A 11 67.04 55.18 -43.91
CA LYS A 11 67.19 54.54 -42.59
C LYS A 11 65.97 54.74 -41.70
N LEU A 12 65.38 55.93 -41.70
CA LEU A 12 64.15 56.21 -40.95
C LEU A 12 62.95 55.43 -41.50
N TYR A 13 62.87 55.28 -42.82
CA TYR A 13 61.85 54.46 -43.47
C TYR A 13 62.00 52.97 -43.12
N ASP A 14 63.22 52.43 -43.18
CA ASP A 14 63.50 51.04 -42.85
C ASP A 14 63.25 50.76 -41.36
N GLU A 15 63.67 51.66 -40.47
CA GLU A 15 63.37 51.56 -39.03
C GLU A 15 61.86 51.66 -38.73
N GLY A 16 61.14 52.51 -39.47
CA GLY A 16 59.68 52.62 -39.37
C GLY A 16 58.97 51.35 -39.86
N LEU A 17 59.46 50.76 -40.97
CA LEU A 17 58.93 49.54 -41.54
C LEU A 17 59.20 48.33 -40.64
N GLU A 18 60.40 48.21 -40.08
CA GLU A 18 60.72 47.15 -39.12
C GLU A 18 59.89 47.25 -37.84
N LYS A 19 59.77 48.46 -37.26
CA LYS A 19 58.91 48.66 -36.08
C LYS A 19 57.44 48.36 -36.38
N GLY A 20 56.95 48.75 -37.56
CA GLY A 20 55.60 48.44 -38.00
C GLY A 20 55.36 46.93 -38.16
N ARG A 21 56.33 46.20 -38.74
CA ARG A 21 56.27 44.73 -38.86
C ARG A 21 56.31 44.04 -37.50
N ALA A 22 57.21 44.46 -36.62
CA ALA A 22 57.32 43.90 -35.27
C ALA A 22 56.03 44.10 -34.46
N GLU A 23 55.41 45.28 -34.54
CA GLU A 23 54.15 45.53 -33.84
C GLU A 23 52.98 44.76 -34.45
N ALA A 24 52.93 44.62 -35.78
CA ALA A 24 51.93 43.77 -36.44
C ALA A 24 52.07 42.29 -36.04
N GLU A 25 53.30 41.77 -36.00
CA GLU A 25 53.57 40.41 -35.53
C GLU A 25 53.17 40.23 -34.06
N ARG A 26 53.46 41.22 -33.20
CA ARG A 26 53.04 41.22 -31.79
C ARG A 26 51.52 41.14 -31.66
N LEU A 27 50.78 41.99 -32.38
CA LEU A 27 49.32 42.01 -32.38
C LEU A 27 48.73 40.68 -32.89
N VAL A 28 49.29 40.10 -33.94
CA VAL A 28 48.84 38.80 -34.46
C VAL A 28 49.12 37.68 -33.46
N ALA A 29 50.27 37.68 -32.79
CA ALA A 29 50.59 36.70 -31.75
C ALA A 29 49.66 36.82 -30.54
N GLU A 30 49.35 38.04 -30.11
CA GLU A 30 48.42 38.32 -29.02
C GLU A 30 46.99 37.88 -29.38
N ALA A 31 46.54 38.18 -30.60
CA ALA A 31 45.24 37.75 -31.11
C ALA A 31 45.13 36.22 -31.17
N LYS A 32 46.17 35.52 -31.65
CA LYS A 32 46.21 34.04 -31.67
C LYS A 32 46.17 33.45 -30.26
N THR A 33 46.87 34.06 -29.31
CA THR A 33 46.88 33.63 -27.90
C THR A 33 45.50 33.80 -27.27
N ASN A 34 44.85 34.94 -27.50
CA ASN A 34 43.49 35.20 -27.01
C ASN A 34 42.46 34.27 -27.64
N ALA A 35 42.55 34.01 -28.95
CA ALA A 35 41.69 33.06 -29.63
C ALA A 35 41.84 31.64 -29.05
N ALA A 36 43.08 31.18 -28.83
CA ALA A 36 43.34 29.88 -28.22
C ALA A 36 42.78 29.79 -26.78
N LYS A 37 42.87 30.89 -26.01
CA LYS A 37 42.30 30.96 -24.66
C LYS A 37 40.77 30.85 -24.68
N ILE A 38 40.10 31.58 -25.58
CA ILE A 38 38.63 31.54 -25.74
C ILE A 38 38.18 30.12 -26.11
N VAL A 39 38.86 29.48 -27.07
CA VAL A 39 38.54 28.10 -27.48
C VAL A 39 38.68 27.15 -26.30
N LYS A 40 39.80 27.23 -25.56
CA LYS A 40 40.04 26.38 -24.39
C LYS A 40 38.99 26.59 -23.29
N GLU A 41 38.59 27.83 -23.04
CA GLU A 41 37.53 28.14 -22.06
C GLU A 41 36.17 27.60 -22.52
N ALA A 42 35.84 27.72 -23.81
CA ALA A 42 34.62 27.17 -24.38
C ALA A 42 34.59 25.63 -24.31
N GLU A 43 35.71 24.96 -24.63
CA GLU A 43 35.86 23.51 -24.51
C GLU A 43 35.70 23.05 -23.06
N ALA A 44 36.30 23.76 -22.10
CA ALA A 44 36.16 23.46 -20.68
C ALA A 44 34.72 23.62 -20.18
N GLN A 45 34.01 24.66 -20.63
CA GLN A 45 32.59 24.85 -20.31
C GLN A 45 31.72 23.76 -20.94
N ALA A 46 31.97 23.40 -22.20
CA ALA A 46 31.26 22.32 -22.88
C ALA A 46 31.46 20.97 -22.16
N ALA A 47 32.71 20.66 -21.79
CA ALA A 47 33.03 19.44 -21.04
C ALA A 47 32.32 19.41 -19.68
N LYS A 48 32.26 20.55 -18.98
CA LYS A 48 31.53 20.67 -17.72
C LYS A 48 30.03 20.44 -17.90
N ILE A 49 29.41 21.05 -18.90
CA ILE A 49 27.99 20.87 -19.21
C ILE A 49 27.69 19.40 -19.53
N LEU A 50 28.53 18.74 -20.33
CA LEU A 50 28.38 17.32 -20.66
C LEU A 50 28.51 16.44 -19.43
N ALA A 51 29.47 16.71 -18.53
CA ALA A 51 29.63 15.96 -17.29
C ALA A 51 28.41 16.10 -16.37
N GLU A 52 27.90 17.33 -16.21
CA GLU A 52 26.69 17.60 -15.43
C GLU A 52 25.44 16.94 -16.03
N ALA A 53 25.29 16.98 -17.36
CA ALA A 53 24.20 16.33 -18.08
C ALA A 53 24.24 14.81 -17.90
N ASN A 54 25.41 14.19 -18.03
CA ASN A 54 25.58 12.75 -17.82
C ASN A 54 25.28 12.34 -16.38
N THR A 55 25.71 13.13 -15.40
CA THR A 55 25.43 12.86 -13.97
C THR A 55 23.93 12.92 -13.71
N LYS A 56 23.26 13.96 -14.20
CA LYS A 56 21.79 14.10 -14.09
C LYS A 56 21.06 12.95 -14.78
N ALA A 57 21.53 12.51 -15.95
CA ALA A 57 20.93 11.39 -16.66
C ALA A 57 21.03 10.09 -15.86
N GLN A 58 22.20 9.81 -15.27
CA GLN A 58 22.41 8.64 -14.41
C GLN A 58 21.53 8.69 -13.15
N ASP A 59 21.40 9.86 -12.53
CA ASP A 59 20.53 10.04 -11.36
C ASP A 59 19.05 9.80 -11.71
N VAL A 60 18.60 10.34 -12.84
CA VAL A 60 17.23 10.13 -13.35
C VAL A 60 16.98 8.64 -13.64
N GLU A 61 17.92 7.96 -14.30
CA GLU A 61 17.80 6.53 -14.59
C GLU A 61 17.71 5.69 -13.31
N LYS A 62 18.58 5.97 -12.33
CA LYS A 62 18.58 5.29 -11.03
C LYS A 62 17.28 5.52 -10.26
N ASN A 63 16.78 6.75 -10.26
CA ASN A 63 15.53 7.10 -9.60
C ASN A 63 14.35 6.41 -10.28
N ALA A 64 14.27 6.46 -11.61
CA ALA A 64 13.23 5.77 -12.38
C ALA A 64 13.22 4.26 -12.13
N MET A 65 14.39 3.61 -12.12
CA MET A 65 14.50 2.18 -11.84
C MET A 65 14.03 1.84 -10.41
N THR A 66 14.32 2.71 -9.45
CA THR A 66 13.86 2.57 -8.07
C THR A 66 12.34 2.69 -7.96
N GLU A 67 11.75 3.68 -8.63
CA GLU A 67 10.30 3.88 -8.69
C GLU A 67 9.58 2.71 -9.34
N ILE A 68 10.10 2.20 -10.47
CA ILE A 68 9.55 1.02 -11.14
C ILE A 68 9.60 -0.21 -10.22
N SER A 69 10.72 -0.43 -9.54
CA SER A 69 10.85 -1.54 -8.59
C SER A 69 9.86 -1.43 -7.44
N LEU A 70 9.68 -0.21 -6.91
CA LEU A 70 8.70 0.06 -5.84
C LEU A 70 7.27 -0.20 -6.32
N ALA A 71 6.90 0.32 -7.49
CA ALA A 71 5.59 0.09 -8.09
C ALA A 71 5.33 -1.41 -8.33
N GLY A 72 6.34 -2.15 -8.79
CA GLY A 72 6.27 -3.61 -8.95
C GLY A 72 6.01 -4.34 -7.63
N LYS A 73 6.72 -3.97 -6.56
CA LYS A 73 6.49 -4.53 -5.21
C LYS A 73 5.10 -4.22 -4.69
N GLN A 74 4.61 -2.99 -4.91
CA GLN A 74 3.27 -2.58 -4.52
C GLN A 74 2.19 -3.34 -5.30
N ALA A 75 2.36 -3.51 -6.62
CA ALA A 75 1.46 -4.29 -7.45
C ALA A 75 1.39 -5.76 -6.99
N LEU A 76 2.56 -6.38 -6.74
CA LEU A 76 2.62 -7.74 -6.21
C LEU A 76 1.90 -7.87 -4.86
N SER A 77 2.13 -6.94 -3.93
CA SER A 77 1.46 -6.92 -2.62
C SER A 77 -0.06 -6.80 -2.76
N LYS A 78 -0.53 -5.91 -3.66
CA LYS A 78 -1.96 -5.75 -3.94
C LYS A 78 -2.59 -7.03 -4.51
N ILE A 79 -1.92 -7.68 -5.47
CA ILE A 79 -2.37 -8.96 -6.03
C ILE A 79 -2.45 -10.04 -4.94
N LYS A 80 -1.42 -10.17 -4.11
CA LYS A 80 -1.42 -11.13 -2.98
C LYS A 80 -2.57 -10.87 -2.01
N ALA A 81 -2.86 -9.60 -1.70
CA ALA A 81 -3.98 -9.21 -0.84
C ALA A 81 -5.35 -9.54 -1.49
N GLU A 82 -5.52 -9.27 -2.78
CA GLU A 82 -6.75 -9.62 -3.51
C GLU A 82 -6.96 -11.14 -3.59
N ILE A 83 -5.90 -11.91 -3.87
CA ILE A 83 -5.95 -13.38 -3.84
C ILE A 83 -6.32 -13.87 -2.43
N SER A 84 -5.71 -13.30 -1.38
CA SER A 84 -6.04 -13.65 0.01
C SER A 84 -7.53 -13.43 0.29
N SER A 85 -8.05 -12.26 -0.08
CA SER A 85 -9.46 -11.91 0.09
C SER A 85 -10.38 -12.86 -0.68
N MET A 86 -10.02 -13.21 -1.93
CA MET A 86 -10.78 -14.15 -2.74
C MET A 86 -10.80 -15.58 -2.16
N ILE A 87 -9.66 -16.08 -1.68
CA ILE A 87 -9.57 -17.40 -1.03
C ILE A 87 -10.48 -17.44 0.19
N ILE A 88 -10.37 -16.41 1.04
CA ILE A 88 -11.17 -16.31 2.26
C ILE A 88 -12.66 -16.28 1.88
N ALA A 89 -13.07 -15.36 0.99
CA ALA A 89 -14.47 -15.22 0.57
C ALA A 89 -15.05 -16.50 -0.05
N LYS A 90 -14.29 -17.23 -0.87
CA LYS A 90 -14.75 -18.51 -1.46
C LYS A 90 -14.82 -19.64 -0.43
N SER A 91 -13.89 -19.66 0.53
CA SER A 91 -13.84 -20.70 1.56
C SER A 91 -14.88 -20.54 2.66
N THR A 92 -15.28 -19.30 2.99
CA THR A 92 -16.19 -19.02 4.11
C THR A 92 -17.64 -18.91 3.66
N ALA A 93 -17.95 -18.24 2.55
CA ALA A 93 -19.33 -17.85 2.25
C ALA A 93 -20.34 -19.03 2.13
N PRO A 94 -20.01 -20.16 1.47
CA PRO A 94 -20.93 -21.30 1.40
C PRO A 94 -21.01 -22.08 2.72
N ALA A 95 -19.88 -22.23 3.41
CA ALA A 95 -19.78 -23.01 4.65
C ALA A 95 -20.44 -22.29 5.82
N VAL A 96 -20.30 -20.96 5.91
CA VAL A 96 -20.96 -20.13 6.92
C VAL A 96 -22.47 -20.20 6.74
N LYS A 97 -22.96 -20.01 5.51
CA LYS A 97 -24.40 -20.05 5.23
C LYS A 97 -25.02 -21.43 5.52
N ALA A 98 -24.27 -22.51 5.31
CA ALA A 98 -24.72 -23.86 5.65
C ALA A 98 -24.73 -24.09 7.17
N ALA A 99 -23.72 -23.59 7.90
CA ALA A 99 -23.60 -23.79 9.35
C ALA A 99 -24.57 -22.90 10.16
N THR A 100 -24.86 -21.67 9.73
CA THR A 100 -25.79 -20.78 10.43
C THR A 100 -27.25 -21.20 10.33
N LEU A 101 -27.56 -22.14 9.42
CA LEU A 101 -28.85 -22.79 9.28
C LEU A 101 -28.90 -24.19 9.91
N ASP A 102 -27.80 -24.68 10.50
CA ASP A 102 -27.75 -25.99 11.15
C ASP A 102 -28.27 -25.90 12.61
N PRO A 103 -29.39 -26.58 12.95
CA PRO A 103 -29.95 -26.60 14.29
C PRO A 103 -28.99 -27.06 15.39
N GLU A 104 -28.12 -28.03 15.11
CA GLU A 104 -27.19 -28.54 16.12
C GLU A 104 -26.06 -27.55 16.37
N PHE A 105 -25.54 -26.90 15.32
CA PHE A 105 -24.54 -25.85 15.46
C PHE A 105 -25.06 -24.67 16.30
N VAL A 106 -26.27 -24.17 16.00
CA VAL A 106 -26.87 -23.06 16.74
C VAL A 106 -27.14 -23.45 18.20
N LYS A 107 -27.59 -24.68 18.47
CA LYS A 107 -27.73 -25.21 19.84
C LYS A 107 -26.40 -25.15 20.60
N GLN A 108 -25.32 -25.70 20.04
CA GLN A 108 -24.01 -25.73 20.68
C GLN A 108 -23.47 -24.32 20.93
N MET A 109 -23.70 -23.40 19.99
CA MET A 109 -23.34 -21.99 20.13
C MET A 109 -24.09 -21.33 21.29
N LEU A 110 -25.41 -21.51 21.39
CA LEU A 110 -26.20 -20.94 22.49
C LEU A 110 -25.77 -21.49 23.86
N LEU A 111 -25.50 -22.78 23.96
CA LEU A 111 -24.96 -23.39 25.19
C LEU A 111 -23.59 -22.83 25.55
N THR A 112 -22.74 -22.57 24.56
CA THR A 112 -21.40 -22.00 24.76
C THR A 112 -21.48 -20.54 25.18
N VAL A 113 -22.36 -19.75 24.57
CA VAL A 113 -22.62 -18.37 24.98
C VAL A 113 -23.14 -18.33 26.41
N ALA A 114 -24.09 -19.20 26.76
CA ALA A 114 -24.64 -19.29 28.11
C ALA A 114 -23.57 -19.66 29.16
N LYS A 115 -22.68 -20.60 28.85
CA LYS A 115 -21.57 -20.99 29.73
C LYS A 115 -20.56 -19.86 29.96
N ASN A 116 -20.27 -19.08 28.92
CA ASN A 116 -19.32 -17.96 28.99
C ASN A 116 -19.97 -16.66 29.48
N TRP A 117 -21.30 -16.63 29.59
CA TRP A 117 -22.04 -15.50 30.14
C TRP A 117 -21.98 -15.53 31.66
N SER A 118 -20.81 -15.16 32.20
CA SER A 118 -20.59 -14.97 33.63
C SER A 118 -20.44 -13.49 33.95
N GLY A 119 -21.58 -12.78 33.95
CA GLY A 119 -21.74 -11.56 34.74
C GLY A 119 -22.03 -11.93 36.20
N ALA A 120 -21.60 -11.10 37.15
CA ALA A 120 -21.53 -11.36 38.59
C ALA A 120 -22.85 -11.69 39.33
N ASP A 121 -23.96 -11.88 38.63
CA ASP A 121 -25.25 -12.25 39.22
C ASP A 121 -25.74 -13.54 38.58
N SER A 122 -25.61 -14.65 39.28
CA SER A 122 -26.10 -15.96 38.83
C SER A 122 -27.52 -16.19 39.34
N SER A 123 -28.51 -15.63 38.64
CA SER A 123 -29.92 -16.03 38.81
C SER A 123 -30.41 -16.68 37.51
N LYS A 124 -31.16 -17.77 37.65
CA LYS A 124 -31.58 -18.65 36.54
C LYS A 124 -32.41 -17.86 35.51
N ASN A 125 -32.01 -17.95 34.24
CA ASN A 125 -32.70 -17.44 33.03
C ASN A 125 -32.51 -15.94 32.71
N GLN A 126 -31.26 -15.50 32.54
CA GLN A 126 -30.93 -14.12 32.18
C GLN A 126 -30.79 -13.88 30.67
N LEU A 127 -30.71 -14.92 29.84
CA LEU A 127 -30.47 -14.78 28.41
C LEU A 127 -31.71 -15.09 27.59
N LYS A 128 -31.98 -14.24 26.60
CA LYS A 128 -32.98 -14.47 25.57
C LYS A 128 -32.29 -14.61 24.21
N ALA A 129 -32.49 -15.76 23.58
CA ALA A 129 -32.10 -16.02 22.21
C ALA A 129 -33.28 -15.79 21.26
N LEU A 130 -33.07 -15.07 20.17
CA LEU A 130 -34.07 -14.81 19.14
C LEU A 130 -33.61 -15.46 17.82
N LEU A 131 -34.39 -16.40 17.31
CA LEU A 131 -34.18 -17.07 16.02
C LEU A 131 -35.17 -16.60 14.95
N PRO A 132 -34.89 -16.85 13.66
CA PRO A 132 -35.81 -16.57 12.57
C PRO A 132 -37.09 -17.39 12.67
N GLU A 133 -38.25 -16.74 12.57
CA GLU A 133 -39.55 -17.43 12.54
C GLU A 133 -39.69 -18.34 11.30
N ALA A 134 -39.05 -17.97 10.19
CA ALA A 134 -39.09 -18.75 8.94
C ALA A 134 -38.53 -20.17 9.09
N GLU A 135 -37.58 -20.36 10.02
CA GLU A 135 -36.92 -21.64 10.27
C GLU A 135 -37.47 -22.35 11.53
N GLN A 136 -38.57 -21.83 12.12
CA GLN A 136 -39.11 -22.32 13.38
C GLN A 136 -39.24 -23.85 13.38
N LYS A 137 -39.87 -24.44 12.35
CA LYS A 137 -40.09 -25.89 12.26
C LYS A 137 -38.80 -26.72 12.21
N ALA A 138 -37.73 -26.18 11.61
CA ALA A 138 -36.45 -26.87 11.52
C ALA A 138 -35.71 -26.88 12.86
N PHE A 139 -35.84 -25.78 13.61
CA PHE A 139 -35.28 -25.66 14.95
C PHE A 139 -36.12 -26.35 16.01
N GLU A 140 -37.45 -26.35 15.90
CA GLU A 140 -38.39 -26.86 16.93
C GLU A 140 -38.10 -28.30 17.34
N ALA A 141 -37.88 -29.22 16.41
CA ALA A 141 -37.57 -30.62 16.74
C ALA A 141 -36.24 -30.80 17.49
N THR A 142 -35.21 -30.03 17.11
CA THR A 142 -33.88 -30.07 17.75
C THR A 142 -33.90 -29.35 19.09
N PHE A 143 -34.63 -28.24 19.17
CA PHE A 143 -34.75 -27.39 20.33
C PHE A 143 -35.73 -27.93 21.35
N GLU A 144 -36.72 -28.76 21.01
CA GLU A 144 -37.55 -29.47 21.99
C GLU A 144 -36.71 -30.46 22.82
N ALA A 145 -35.83 -31.20 22.14
CA ALA A 145 -34.87 -32.08 22.80
C ALA A 145 -33.83 -31.29 23.63
N ALA A 146 -33.37 -30.15 23.09
CA ALA A 146 -32.40 -29.28 23.74
C ALA A 146 -33.01 -28.27 24.73
N ALA A 147 -34.33 -28.12 24.80
CA ALA A 147 -35.00 -27.07 25.57
C ALA A 147 -34.68 -27.22 27.05
N LYS A 148 -34.63 -28.45 27.54
CA LYS A 148 -34.22 -28.76 28.92
C LYS A 148 -32.78 -28.34 29.19
N GLU A 149 -31.87 -28.57 28.24
CA GLU A 149 -30.45 -28.22 28.36
C GLU A 149 -30.22 -26.70 28.28
N LEU A 150 -30.86 -26.04 27.32
CA LEU A 150 -30.80 -24.59 27.13
C LEU A 150 -31.43 -23.83 28.29
N LEU A 151 -32.57 -24.31 28.80
CA LEU A 151 -33.23 -23.74 29.97
C LEU A 151 -32.40 -23.98 31.25
N ALA A 152 -31.80 -25.16 31.40
CA ALA A 152 -30.86 -25.41 32.50
C ALA A 152 -29.62 -24.50 32.44
N ALA A 153 -29.20 -24.13 31.23
CA ALA A 153 -28.14 -23.15 30.97
C ALA A 153 -28.64 -21.68 31.09
N GLY A 154 -29.92 -21.43 31.38
CA GLY A 154 -30.45 -20.09 31.56
C GLY A 154 -30.76 -19.33 30.28
N VAL A 155 -30.96 -20.02 29.16
CA VAL A 155 -31.32 -19.45 27.85
C VAL A 155 -32.79 -19.69 27.55
N GLU A 156 -33.53 -18.61 27.38
CA GLU A 156 -34.89 -18.64 26.84
C GLU A 156 -34.84 -18.45 25.33
N VAL A 157 -35.38 -19.41 24.59
CA VAL A 157 -35.41 -19.39 23.13
C VAL A 157 -36.75 -18.83 22.66
N GLY A 158 -36.70 -17.80 21.81
CA GLY A 158 -37.85 -17.20 21.16
C GLY A 158 -37.61 -17.00 19.66
N TYR A 159 -38.69 -16.68 18.95
CA TYR A 159 -38.66 -16.42 17.50
C TYR A 159 -39.05 -14.97 17.23
N SER A 160 -38.43 -14.35 16.22
CA SER A 160 -38.74 -12.97 15.82
C SER A 160 -38.68 -12.79 14.30
N LYS A 161 -39.62 -12.00 13.76
CA LYS A 161 -39.64 -11.56 12.35
C LYS A 161 -38.50 -10.60 11.99
N GLU A 162 -37.88 -10.00 13.00
CA GLU A 162 -36.75 -9.08 12.82
C GLU A 162 -35.44 -9.82 12.58
N VAL A 163 -35.39 -11.12 12.89
CA VAL A 163 -34.22 -11.98 12.63
C VAL A 163 -34.47 -12.72 11.33
N ARG A 164 -33.73 -12.35 10.29
CA ARG A 164 -33.85 -12.97 8.96
C ARG A 164 -32.88 -14.13 8.75
N THR A 165 -31.70 -14.08 9.37
CA THR A 165 -30.64 -15.09 9.30
C THR A 165 -29.88 -15.13 10.64
N GLY A 166 -29.31 -16.29 10.98
CA GLY A 166 -28.56 -16.48 12.22
C GLY A 166 -29.42 -16.38 13.49
N PHE A 167 -28.90 -15.82 14.57
CA PHE A 167 -29.64 -15.63 15.83
C PHE A 167 -29.15 -14.40 16.61
N LYS A 168 -29.96 -13.90 17.54
CA LYS A 168 -29.56 -12.82 18.48
C LYS A 168 -29.59 -13.33 19.91
N VAL A 169 -28.63 -12.96 20.75
CA VAL A 169 -28.61 -13.30 22.18
C VAL A 169 -28.43 -12.06 23.01
N GLY A 170 -29.26 -11.86 24.03
CA GLY A 170 -29.18 -10.68 24.89
C GLY A 170 -29.76 -10.91 26.27
N ALA A 171 -29.54 -9.94 27.16
CA ALA A 171 -30.13 -9.98 28.49
C ALA A 171 -31.66 -9.84 28.40
N LYS A 172 -32.38 -10.64 29.21
CA LYS A 172 -33.85 -10.64 29.24
C LYS A 172 -34.45 -9.27 29.62
N ASP A 173 -33.74 -8.52 30.46
CA ASP A 173 -34.17 -7.21 30.99
C ASP A 173 -33.76 -6.01 30.11
N GLY A 174 -33.49 -6.23 28.82
CA GLY A 174 -33.57 -5.17 27.81
C GLY A 174 -32.34 -4.26 27.67
N GLY A 175 -31.17 -4.65 28.18
CA GLY A 175 -29.95 -3.85 28.03
C GLY A 175 -29.38 -3.82 26.61
N TYR A 176 -29.15 -5.00 26.01
CA TYR A 176 -28.56 -5.15 24.67
C TYR A 176 -28.71 -6.59 24.13
N TYR A 177 -28.71 -6.73 22.81
CA TYR A 177 -28.63 -8.02 22.09
C TYR A 177 -27.37 -8.03 21.22
N ILE A 178 -26.63 -9.13 21.27
CA ILE A 178 -25.55 -9.44 20.33
C ILE A 178 -26.18 -10.18 19.15
N SER A 179 -25.93 -9.70 17.94
CA SER A 179 -26.36 -10.34 16.70
C SER A 179 -25.28 -11.30 16.20
N PHE A 180 -25.70 -12.49 15.81
CA PHE A 180 -24.88 -13.51 15.16
C PHE A 180 -25.53 -13.87 13.82
N SER A 181 -25.46 -12.94 12.87
CA SER A 181 -25.94 -13.15 11.50
C SER A 181 -24.87 -13.83 10.62
N ASP A 182 -25.26 -14.28 9.43
CA ASP A 182 -24.31 -14.80 8.43
C ASP A 182 -23.15 -13.83 8.15
N GLN A 183 -23.44 -12.53 8.15
CA GLN A 183 -22.43 -11.48 7.93
C GLN A 183 -21.46 -11.36 9.11
N ASP A 184 -21.96 -11.50 10.33
CA ASP A 184 -21.14 -11.44 11.55
C ASP A 184 -20.18 -12.64 11.60
N PHE A 185 -20.67 -13.84 11.29
CA PHE A 185 -19.83 -15.03 11.20
C PHE A 185 -18.82 -14.95 10.06
N ASP A 186 -19.21 -14.48 8.88
CA ASP A 186 -18.31 -14.29 7.75
C ASP A 186 -17.22 -13.25 8.08
N ALA A 187 -17.55 -12.16 8.78
CA ALA A 187 -16.58 -11.18 9.24
C ALA A 187 -15.58 -11.77 10.25
N LEU A 188 -16.05 -12.50 11.26
CA LEU A 188 -15.20 -13.16 12.27
C LEU A 188 -14.26 -14.20 11.64
N LEU A 189 -14.77 -15.04 10.74
CA LEU A 189 -13.96 -16.03 10.03
C LEU A 189 -12.98 -15.37 9.06
N LYS A 190 -13.39 -14.28 8.39
CA LYS A 190 -12.49 -13.48 7.54
C LYS A 190 -11.32 -12.92 8.32
N GLU A 191 -11.57 -12.39 9.51
CA GLU A 191 -10.52 -11.87 10.39
C GLU A 191 -9.58 -12.99 10.85
N TYR A 192 -10.12 -14.11 11.32
CA TYR A 192 -9.32 -15.25 11.76
C TYR A 192 -8.46 -15.86 10.64
N LEU A 193 -9.02 -16.00 9.43
CA LEU A 193 -8.33 -16.59 8.29
C LEU A 193 -7.34 -15.61 7.64
N ARG A 194 -7.53 -14.30 7.78
CA ARG A 194 -6.64 -13.28 7.22
C ARG A 194 -5.20 -13.52 7.63
N ASP A 195 -4.94 -13.69 8.92
CA ASP A 195 -3.58 -13.90 9.43
C ASP A 195 -2.96 -15.22 8.96
N LYS A 196 -3.77 -16.27 8.85
CA LYS A 196 -3.31 -17.60 8.40
C LYS A 196 -2.98 -17.61 6.91
N VAL A 197 -3.88 -17.06 6.09
CA VAL A 197 -3.70 -16.97 4.64
C VAL A 197 -2.55 -16.01 4.31
N TYR A 198 -2.42 -14.90 5.05
CA TYR A 198 -1.27 -14.01 4.93
C TYR A 198 0.05 -14.74 5.20
N LYS A 199 0.16 -15.47 6.31
CA LYS A 199 1.37 -16.27 6.60
C LYS A 199 1.67 -17.28 5.49
N MET A 200 0.66 -17.95 4.93
CA MET A 200 0.88 -18.91 3.83
C MET A 200 1.36 -18.25 2.53
N LEU A 201 0.89 -17.05 2.19
CA LEU A 201 1.20 -16.38 0.92
C LEU A 201 2.46 -15.50 0.96
N TYR A 202 2.88 -15.09 2.16
CA TYR A 202 4.03 -14.22 2.37
C TYR A 202 5.24 -14.90 3.02
N ASN A 203 5.08 -16.06 3.66
CA ASN A 203 6.18 -16.86 4.21
C ASN A 203 6.44 -18.19 3.45
N ALA A 204 5.88 -18.36 2.25
CA ALA A 204 6.17 -19.48 1.36
C ALA A 204 7.38 -19.19 0.46
#